data_AF-K9YCE7-F1
#
_entry.id   AF-K9YCE7-F1
#
_cell.length_a   1.000
_cell.length_b   1.000
_cell.length_c   1.000
_cell.angle_alpha   90.00
_cell.angle_beta   90.00
_cell.angle_gamma   90.00
#
_symmetry.space_group_name_H-M   'P 1'
#
loop_
_entity.id
_entity.type
_entity.pdbx_description
1 polymer ?
#
loop_
_entity_poly.entity_id
_entity_poly.type
_entity_poly.pdbx_seq_one_letter_code
_entity_poly.pdbx_strand_id
1 'polypeptide(L)'
;MNEEEVIMDNQNYQAPISHTKAWIAQTWISFLLAISLTSLGIIYLPVNNWIKGYLGMGLFFSVGSTISLSKTVRDMEDSKRIINRVDEAKLERLLAEHDPYKS
;
A
#
# COMPACT_ATOMS: atom_id res chain seq x y z
N MET A 1 -17.94 21.49 31.57
CA MET A 1 -16.84 21.06 30.69
C MET A 1 -17.53 20.53 29.45
N ASN A 2 -17.39 21.27 28.36
CA ASN A 2 -18.48 21.54 27.43
C ASN A 2 -18.44 20.57 26.24
N GLU A 3 -19.61 20.17 25.77
CA GLU A 3 -19.80 19.25 24.63
C GLU A 3 -19.00 19.70 23.39
N GLU A 4 -18.74 21.00 23.24
CA GLU A 4 -17.90 21.55 22.16
C GLU A 4 -16.45 21.02 22.15
N GLU A 5 -15.85 20.65 23.28
CA GLU A 5 -14.52 20.04 23.33
C GLU A 5 -14.54 18.58 22.81
N VAL A 6 -15.67 17.89 23.01
CA VAL A 6 -15.90 16.52 22.51
C VAL A 6 -16.09 16.51 20.99
N ILE A 7 -16.59 17.60 20.39
CA ILE A 7 -16.76 17.71 18.93
C ILE A 7 -15.42 18.06 18.23
N MET A 8 -14.42 18.57 18.95
CA MET A 8 -13.14 19.04 18.39
C MET A 8 -12.07 17.95 18.19
N ASP A 9 -12.25 16.73 18.71
CA ASP A 9 -11.27 15.62 18.56
C ASP A 9 -11.51 14.76 17.30
N ASN A 10 -12.59 15.01 16.55
CA ASN A 10 -12.92 14.28 15.33
C ASN A 10 -12.13 14.79 14.11
N GLN A 11 -10.81 14.63 14.09
CA GLN A 11 -9.97 15.16 13.00
C GLN A 11 -8.85 14.25 12.46
N ASN A 12 -8.75 12.97 12.81
CA ASN A 12 -7.76 12.07 12.20
C ASN A 12 -8.35 10.98 11.28
N TYR A 13 -9.48 11.26 10.63
CA TYR A 13 -9.80 10.57 9.37
C TYR A 13 -8.91 11.13 8.26
N GLN A 14 -7.66 10.64 8.20
CA GLN A 14 -6.78 10.88 7.07
C GLN A 14 -7.44 10.25 5.84
N ALA A 15 -8.14 11.06 5.04
CA ALA A 15 -8.70 10.60 3.78
C ALA A 15 -7.59 9.95 2.95
N PRO A 16 -7.86 8.83 2.26
CA PRO A 16 -6.83 8.13 1.50
C PRO A 16 -6.16 9.11 0.53
N ILE A 17 -4.85 9.28 0.66
CA ILE A 17 -4.07 10.18 -0.18
C ILE A 17 -4.16 9.64 -1.61
N SER A 18 -5.00 10.26 -2.44
CA SER A 18 -5.17 9.87 -3.83
C SER A 18 -4.09 10.56 -4.66
N HIS A 19 -3.26 9.78 -5.35
CA HIS A 19 -2.26 10.33 -6.25
C HIS A 19 -2.91 10.93 -7.50
N THR A 20 -2.35 12.03 -8.02
CA THR A 20 -2.78 12.63 -9.30
C THR A 20 -2.64 11.63 -10.45
N LYS A 21 -3.59 11.64 -11.39
CA LYS A 21 -3.59 10.77 -12.59
C LYS A 21 -2.27 10.84 -13.38
N ALA A 22 -1.64 12.01 -13.44
CA ALA A 22 -0.34 12.20 -14.08
C ALA A 22 0.79 11.40 -13.39
N TRP A 23 0.82 11.39 -12.06
CA TRP A 23 1.81 10.62 -11.28
C TRP A 23 1.64 9.11 -11.48
N ILE A 24 0.38 8.65 -11.49
CA ILE A 24 0.05 7.25 -11.77
C ILE A 24 0.55 6.87 -13.16
N ALA A 25 0.24 7.67 -14.18
CA ALA A 25 0.71 7.44 -15.55
C ALA A 25 2.24 7.40 -15.65
N GLN A 26 2.95 8.36 -15.03
CA GLN A 26 4.41 8.38 -14.99
C GLN A 26 4.98 7.10 -14.37
N THR A 27 4.43 6.65 -13.24
CA THR A 27 4.92 5.45 -12.54
C THR A 27 4.80 4.20 -13.42
N TRP A 28 3.68 4.06 -14.13
CA TRP A 28 3.48 2.97 -15.08
C TRP A 28 4.45 3.05 -16.26
N ILE A 29 4.67 4.25 -16.81
CA ILE A 29 5.62 4.46 -17.92
C ILE A 29 7.05 4.11 -17.48
N SER A 30 7.50 4.58 -16.32
CA SER A 30 8.85 4.29 -15.80
C SER A 30 9.04 2.80 -15.54
N PHE A 31 8.02 2.11 -15.02
CA PHE A 31 8.07 0.67 -14.78
C PHE A 31 8.19 -0.12 -16.09
N LEU A 32 7.36 0.18 -17.08
CA LEU A 32 7.42 -0.46 -18.40
C LEU A 32 8.76 -0.17 -19.08
N LEU A 33 9.24 1.07 -19.02
CA LEU A 33 10.52 1.46 -19.58
C LEU A 33 11.69 0.68 -18.95
N ALA A 34 11.68 0.50 -17.63
CA ALA A 34 12.72 -0.26 -16.93
C ALA A 34 12.74 -1.73 -17.37
N ILE A 35 11.57 -2.37 -17.47
CA ILE A 35 11.45 -3.75 -17.95
C ILE A 35 11.93 -3.85 -19.40
N SER A 36 11.43 -2.98 -20.28
CA SER A 36 11.81 -2.98 -21.70
C SER A 36 13.29 -2.77 -21.89
N LEU A 37 13.90 -1.80 -21.20
CA LEU A 37 15.33 -1.51 -21.31
C LEU A 37 16.17 -2.70 -20.83
N THR A 38 15.77 -3.35 -19.74
CA THR A 38 16.47 -4.53 -19.23
C THR A 38 16.32 -5.73 -20.18
N SER A 39 15.12 -5.97 -20.70
CA SER A 39 14.88 -7.03 -21.70
C SER A 39 15.66 -6.78 -22.99
N LEU A 40 15.72 -5.54 -23.49
CA LEU A 40 16.55 -5.17 -24.64
C LEU A 40 18.02 -5.41 -24.36
N GLY A 41 18.52 -5.05 -23.17
CA GLY A 41 19.89 -5.35 -22.74
C GLY A 41 20.21 -6.84 -22.78
N ILE A 42 19.29 -7.70 -22.35
CA ILE A 42 19.45 -9.16 -22.42
C ILE A 42 19.50 -9.65 -23.88
N ILE A 43 18.68 -9.07 -24.77
CA ILE A 43 18.64 -9.45 -26.20
C ILE A 43 19.95 -9.07 -26.91
N TYR A 44 20.45 -7.86 -26.68
CA TYR A 44 21.68 -7.35 -27.28
C TYR A 44 22.96 -8.00 -26.75
N LEU A 45 22.88 -8.73 -25.63
CA LEU A 45 24.03 -9.41 -25.05
C LEU A 45 24.55 -10.52 -25.99
N PRO A 46 25.85 -10.56 -26.35
CA PRO A 46 26.42 -11.58 -27.24
C PRO A 46 26.70 -12.89 -26.48
N VAL A 47 25.65 -13.53 -25.96
CA VAL A 47 25.73 -14.79 -25.20
C VAL A 47 24.80 -15.85 -25.78
N ASN A 48 24.97 -17.11 -25.32
CA ASN A 48 24.11 -18.22 -25.71
C ASN A 48 22.64 -17.95 -25.33
N ASN A 49 21.71 -18.31 -26.23
CA ASN A 49 20.27 -18.17 -26.02
C ASN A 49 19.76 -18.82 -24.72
N TRP A 50 20.39 -19.91 -24.26
CA TRP A 50 20.06 -20.55 -22.99
C TRP A 50 20.29 -19.62 -21.78
N ILE A 51 21.40 -18.88 -21.79
CA ILE A 51 21.75 -17.93 -20.72
C ILE A 51 20.81 -16.72 -20.77
N LYS A 52 20.43 -16.25 -21.97
CA LYS A 52 19.42 -15.20 -22.13
C LYS A 52 18.08 -15.63 -21.53
N GLY A 53 17.68 -16.89 -21.76
CA GLY A 53 16.47 -17.48 -21.18
C GLY A 53 16.51 -17.51 -19.65
N TYR A 54 17.62 -17.94 -19.07
CA TYR A 54 17.82 -17.94 -17.61
C TYR A 54 17.68 -16.54 -16.99
N LEU A 55 18.32 -15.54 -17.59
CA LEU A 55 18.22 -14.14 -17.14
C LEU A 55 16.80 -13.60 -17.29
N GLY A 56 16.13 -13.92 -18.40
CA GLY A 56 14.73 -13.53 -18.64
C GLY A 56 13.76 -14.14 -17.63
N MET A 57 13.92 -15.42 -17.30
CA MET A 57 13.13 -16.10 -16.27
C MET A 57 13.35 -15.47 -14.89
N GLY A 58 14.60 -15.19 -14.51
CA GLY A 58 14.93 -14.54 -13.24
C GLY A 58 14.34 -13.13 -13.14
N LEU A 59 14.43 -12.34 -14.22
CA LEU A 59 13.82 -11.01 -14.29
C LEU A 59 12.30 -11.08 -14.14
N PHE A 60 11.64 -11.97 -14.87
CA PHE A 60 10.18 -12.11 -14.82
C PHE A 60 9.70 -12.55 -13.43
N PHE A 61 10.37 -13.53 -12.82
CA PHE A 61 10.06 -14.01 -11.48
C PHE A 61 10.28 -12.92 -10.41
N SER A 62 11.39 -12.19 -10.49
CA SER A 62 11.70 -11.09 -9.57
C SER A 62 10.63 -9.98 -9.62
N VAL A 63 10.23 -9.56 -10.82
CA VAL A 63 9.17 -8.56 -11.01
C VAL A 63 7.83 -9.07 -10.47
N GLY A 64 7.46 -10.32 -10.79
CA GLY A 64 6.23 -10.93 -10.28
C GLY A 64 6.19 -11.01 -8.75
N SER A 65 7.29 -11.45 -8.13
CA SER A 65 7.44 -11.51 -6.67
C SER A 65 7.33 -10.14 -6.02
N THR A 66 7.96 -9.12 -6.61
CA THR A 66 7.89 -7.73 -6.11
C THR A 66 6.46 -7.19 -6.12
N ILE A 67 5.69 -7.48 -7.17
CA ILE A 67 4.28 -7.08 -7.26
C ILE A 67 3.43 -7.78 -6.19
N SER A 68 3.63 -9.09 -5.98
CA SER A 68 2.93 -9.85 -4.94
C SER A 68 3.27 -9.31 -3.55
N LEU A 69 4.56 -9.09 -3.28
CA LEU A 69 5.02 -8.49 -2.03
C LEU A 69 4.41 -7.10 -1.80
N SER A 70 4.36 -6.27 -2.85
CA SER A 70 3.75 -4.93 -2.77
C SER A 70 2.26 -4.99 -2.42
N LYS A 71 1.53 -5.99 -2.95
CA LYS A 71 0.13 -6.24 -2.55
C LYS A 71 0.04 -6.65 -1.09
N THR A 72 0.82 -7.64 -0.66
CA THR A 72 0.83 -8.09 0.74
C THR A 72 1.12 -6.96 1.72
N VAL A 73 2.07 -6.07 1.39
CA VAL A 73 2.41 -4.91 2.22
C VAL A 73 1.24 -3.91 2.28
N ARG A 74 0.56 -3.66 1.15
CA ARG A 74 -0.63 -2.79 1.11
C ARG A 74 -1.79 -3.40 1.90
N ASP A 75 -2.05 -4.69 1.71
CA ASP A 75 -3.12 -5.42 2.40
C ASP A 75 -2.88 -5.42 3.93
N MET A 76 -1.62 -5.49 4.37
CA MET A 76 -1.25 -5.38 5.79
C MET A 76 -1.49 -3.97 6.35
N GLU A 77 -1.17 -2.92 5.59
CA GLU A 77 -1.43 -1.52 5.98
C GLU A 77 -2.94 -1.25 6.08
N ASP A 78 -3.71 -1.68 5.09
CA ASP A 78 -5.18 -1.55 5.08
C ASP A 78 -5.80 -2.32 6.26
N SER A 79 -5.33 -3.54 6.54
CA SER A 79 -5.81 -4.34 7.68
C SER A 79 -5.57 -3.63 9.01
N LYS A 80 -4.39 -3.03 9.22
CA LYS A 80 -4.08 -2.26 10.45
C LYS A 80 -5.01 -1.07 10.61
N ARG A 81 -5.27 -0.32 9.52
CA ARG A 81 -6.18 0.83 9.54
C ARG A 81 -7.61 0.43 9.93
N ILE A 82 -8.10 -0.71 9.43
CA ILE A 82 -9.44 -1.19 9.77
C ILE A 82 -9.51 -1.65 11.23
N ILE A 83 -8.49 -2.33 11.74
CA ILE A 83 -8.44 -2.80 13.14
C ILE A 83 -8.51 -1.61 14.10
N ASN A 84 -7.71 -0.56 13.88
CA ASN A 84 -7.70 0.62 14.75
C ASN A 84 -9.10 1.28 14.85
N ARG A 85 -9.83 1.38 13.73
CA ARG A 85 -11.20 1.93 13.72
C ARG A 85 -12.19 1.09 14.53
N VAL A 86 -12.01 -0.24 14.55
CA VAL A 86 -12.85 -1.16 15.32
C VAL A 86 -12.54 -1.08 16.81
N ASP A 87 -11.26 -0.98 17.16
CA ASP A 87 -10.82 -0.85 18.55
C ASP A 87 -11.26 0.49 19.14
N GLU A 88 -11.17 1.58 18.39
CA GLU A 88 -11.71 2.90 18.77
C GLU A 88 -13.22 2.84 19.02
N ALA A 89 -14.01 2.28 18.09
CA ALA A 89 -15.46 2.16 18.28
C ALA A 89 -15.85 1.25 19.46
N LYS A 90 -15.04 0.24 19.79
CA LYS A 90 -15.24 -0.60 20.98
C LYS A 90 -14.85 0.13 22.26
N LEU A 91 -13.77 0.90 22.25
CA LEU A 91 -13.34 1.73 23.37
C LEU A 91 -14.42 2.80 23.68
N GLU A 92 -14.97 3.45 22.66
CA GLU A 92 -16.09 4.38 22.81
C GLU A 92 -17.31 3.71 23.45
N ARG A 93 -17.66 2.48 23.02
CA ARG A 93 -18.78 1.75 23.63
C ARG A 93 -18.52 1.38 25.09
N LEU A 94 -17.31 0.93 25.41
CA LEU A 94 -16.94 0.59 26.80
C LEU A 94 -16.93 1.83 27.69
N LEU A 95 -16.45 2.97 27.20
CA LEU A 95 -16.51 4.25 27.92
C LEU A 95 -17.94 4.76 28.08
N ALA A 96 -18.81 4.57 27.09
CA ALA A 96 -20.22 4.94 27.17
C ALA A 96 -21.04 4.04 28.11
N GLU A 97 -20.70 2.75 28.19
CA GLU A 97 -21.38 1.78 29.05
C GLU A 97 -20.87 1.82 30.50
N HIS A 98 -19.63 2.26 30.72
CA HIS A 98 -19.08 2.63 32.02
C HIS A 98 -18.91 4.14 32.13
N ASP A 99 -20.03 4.85 32.33
CA ASP A 99 -20.03 6.25 32.79
C ASP A 99 -20.08 6.29 34.34
N PRO A 100 -18.94 6.50 35.03
CA PRO A 100 -18.89 6.57 36.49
C PRO A 100 -19.51 7.84 37.09
N TYR A 101 -20.09 8.75 36.29
CA TYR A 101 -20.72 9.99 36.77
C TYR A 101 -22.25 9.97 36.79
N LYS A 102 -22.88 8.84 36.41
CA LYS A 102 -24.31 8.65 36.63
C LYS A 102 -24.53 7.85 37.93
N SER A 103 -24.81 8.59 39.00
CA SER A 103 -25.23 8.06 40.31
C SER A 103 -26.41 7.08 40.21
#